data_AF-A0A1C7WBM0-F1
#
_entry.id   AF-A0A1C7WBM0-F1
#
_cell.length_a   1.000
_cell.length_b   1.000
_cell.length_c   1.000
_cell.angle_alpha   90.00
_cell.angle_beta   90.00
_cell.angle_gamma   90.00
#
_symmetry.space_group_name_H-M   'P 1'
#
loop_
_entity.id
_entity.type
_entity.pdbx_description
1 polymer ?
#
loop_
_entity_poly.entity_id
_entity_poly.type
_entity_poly.pdbx_seq_one_letter_code
_entity_poly.pdbx_strand_id
1 'polypeptide(L)'
;MIALRIIARLLDYPEQELFDHQQELVEALEPACELDLHHSAQLILFIRRFCARPLLDVQAEYCELFDRGRATSLLLFEHVHGESRDRGQAMVDLMAQYREAGLEIDSRELPDFLPLYLEYLASRNKEEAQGGLQDIAPILALLGARLQQRHSPYAVLFDLLLVLSASGVAAKSLQPQVAGETRDDTPQALDAVWEEEQIKFLGEQGCASAQQATHQRRFAGAVAPQYLDVGSMTTATKGR
;
A
#
# COMPACT_ATOMS: atom_id res chain seq x y z
N MET A 1 16.14 9.89 -6.09
CA MET A 1 16.05 8.80 -7.09
C MET A 1 14.86 9.02 -8.01
N ILE A 2 15.05 9.06 -9.33
CA ILE A 2 13.98 9.39 -10.29
C ILE A 2 12.96 8.26 -10.45
N ALA A 3 13.39 6.99 -10.41
CA ALA A 3 12.49 5.85 -10.51
C ALA A 3 11.48 5.83 -9.36
N LEU A 4 11.91 6.22 -8.15
CA LEU A 4 11.01 6.34 -6.99
C LEU A 4 9.96 7.44 -7.16
N ARG A 5 10.34 8.59 -7.72
CA ARG A 5 9.37 9.68 -7.99
C ARG A 5 8.31 9.23 -8.98
N ILE A 6 8.72 8.52 -10.02
CA ILE A 6 7.81 8.02 -11.05
C ILE A 6 6.89 6.97 -10.46
N ILE A 7 7.42 6.00 -9.71
CA ILE A 7 6.60 4.97 -9.06
C ILE A 7 5.64 5.59 -8.04
N ALA A 8 6.08 6.59 -7.26
CA ALA A 8 5.21 7.33 -6.35
C ALA A 8 4.02 7.94 -7.09
N ARG A 9 4.26 8.64 -8.19
CA ARG A 9 3.22 9.27 -9.00
C ARG A 9 2.29 8.28 -9.70
N LEU A 10 2.78 7.10 -10.05
CA LEU A 10 1.95 6.02 -10.60
C LEU A 10 1.11 5.31 -9.54
N LEU A 11 1.52 5.35 -8.27
CA LEU A 11 0.80 4.80 -7.12
C LEU A 11 -0.12 5.81 -6.44
N ASP A 12 -0.03 7.09 -6.79
CA ASP A 12 -0.98 8.10 -6.35
C ASP A 12 -2.27 8.04 -7.18
N TYR A 13 -3.30 8.76 -6.73
CA TYR A 13 -4.58 8.82 -7.45
C TYR A 13 -4.34 9.35 -8.89
N PRO A 14 -4.80 8.64 -9.93
CA PRO A 14 -4.48 9.02 -11.30
C PRO A 14 -5.20 10.31 -11.70
N GLU A 15 -4.43 11.34 -12.01
CA GLU A 15 -4.92 12.63 -12.49
C GLU A 15 -4.59 12.85 -13.97
N GLN A 16 -5.30 13.78 -14.60
CA GLN A 16 -5.11 14.10 -16.02
C GLN A 16 -3.66 14.53 -16.35
N GLU A 17 -3.01 15.24 -15.43
CA GLU A 17 -1.63 15.72 -15.60
C GLU A 17 -0.65 14.55 -15.85
N LEU A 18 -0.80 13.43 -15.13
CA LEU A 18 0.03 12.24 -15.33
C LEU A 18 -0.08 11.68 -16.77
N PHE A 19 -1.28 11.71 -17.34
CA PHE A 19 -1.56 11.19 -18.69
C PHE A 19 -1.03 12.12 -19.78
N ASP A 20 -1.20 13.43 -19.56
CA ASP A 20 -0.71 14.47 -20.46
C ASP A 20 0.83 14.48 -20.53
N HIS A 21 1.50 14.15 -19.44
CA HIS A 21 2.97 14.15 -19.30
C HIS A 21 3.59 12.74 -19.35
N GLN A 22 2.89 11.72 -19.86
CA GLN A 22 3.41 10.33 -19.88
C GLN A 22 4.78 10.19 -20.57
N GLN A 23 5.03 11.00 -21.61
CA GLN A 23 6.26 10.95 -22.38
C GLN A 23 7.44 11.49 -21.55
N GLU A 24 7.22 12.51 -20.74
CA GLU A 24 8.23 13.08 -19.84
C GLU A 24 8.65 12.06 -18.77
N LEU A 25 7.72 11.22 -18.29
CA LEU A 25 8.04 10.13 -17.36
C LEU A 25 8.98 9.11 -18.00
N VAL A 26 8.72 8.74 -19.26
CA VAL A 26 9.55 7.78 -20.00
C VAL A 26 10.93 8.37 -20.28
N GLU A 27 10.99 9.63 -20.73
CA GLU A 27 12.25 10.33 -21.01
C GLU A 27 13.09 10.53 -19.74
N ALA A 28 12.45 10.80 -18.59
CA ALA A 28 13.13 10.92 -17.31
C ALA A 28 13.79 9.62 -16.83
N LEU A 29 13.34 8.45 -17.31
CA LEU A 29 13.97 7.16 -17.01
C LEU A 29 15.21 6.87 -17.86
N GLU A 30 15.33 7.45 -19.06
CA GLU A 30 16.45 7.17 -19.96
C GLU A 30 17.84 7.47 -19.36
N PRO A 31 18.07 8.62 -18.69
CA PRO A 31 19.36 8.89 -18.03
C PRO A 31 19.49 8.21 -16.66
N ALA A 32 18.46 7.53 -16.18
CA ALA A 32 18.45 6.95 -14.84
C ALA A 32 19.22 5.63 -14.79
N CYS A 33 20.35 5.59 -14.09
CA CYS A 33 21.11 4.36 -13.84
C CYS A 33 20.65 3.60 -12.58
N GLU A 34 19.39 3.79 -12.16
CA GLU A 34 18.83 3.20 -10.93
C GLU A 34 18.30 1.78 -11.14
N LEU A 35 17.81 1.50 -12.35
CA LEU A 35 17.26 0.22 -12.78
C LEU A 35 18.10 -0.33 -13.94
N ASP A 36 18.19 -1.65 -14.04
CA ASP A 36 18.75 -2.28 -15.24
C ASP A 36 17.80 -2.16 -16.44
N LEU A 37 18.28 -2.52 -17.63
CA LEU A 37 17.50 -2.41 -18.86
C LEU A 37 16.18 -3.20 -18.81
N HIS A 38 16.15 -4.33 -18.12
CA HIS A 38 14.96 -5.18 -18.02
C HIS A 38 13.88 -4.49 -17.18
N HIS A 39 14.25 -4.02 -15.99
CA HIS A 39 13.34 -3.36 -15.06
C HIS A 39 12.89 -1.99 -15.58
N SER A 40 13.77 -1.22 -16.23
CA SER A 40 13.40 0.02 -16.91
C SER A 40 12.37 -0.23 -18.02
N ALA A 41 12.54 -1.29 -18.82
CA ALA A 41 11.58 -1.65 -19.86
C ALA A 41 10.21 -2.07 -19.28
N GLN A 42 10.19 -2.74 -18.12
CA GLN A 42 8.93 -3.08 -17.42
C GLN A 42 8.19 -1.82 -16.97
N LEU A 43 8.89 -0.85 -16.37
CA LEU A 43 8.28 0.40 -15.92
C LEU A 43 7.74 1.22 -17.10
N ILE A 44 8.51 1.33 -18.19
CA ILE A 44 8.05 2.02 -19.42
C ILE A 44 6.82 1.33 -20.02
N LEU A 45 6.81 -0.01 -20.06
CA LEU A 45 5.66 -0.75 -20.55
C LEU A 45 4.42 -0.54 -19.67
N PHE A 46 4.61 -0.48 -18.35
CA PHE A 46 3.53 -0.15 -17.43
C PHE A 46 2.97 1.24 -17.71
N ILE A 47 3.81 2.29 -17.76
CA ILE A 47 3.40 3.67 -18.02
C ILE A 47 2.58 3.76 -19.32
N ARG A 48 3.08 3.17 -20.41
CA ARG A 48 2.41 3.19 -21.72
C ARG A 48 1.05 2.49 -21.69
N ARG A 49 0.95 1.33 -21.03
CA ARG A 49 -0.32 0.59 -20.93
C ARG A 49 -1.31 1.29 -20.02
N PHE A 50 -0.82 1.88 -18.94
CA PHE A 50 -1.60 2.64 -17.98
C PHE A 50 -2.24 3.87 -18.64
N CYS A 51 -1.43 4.67 -19.33
CA CYS A 51 -1.88 5.91 -19.98
C CYS A 51 -2.65 5.69 -21.29
N ALA A 52 -2.64 4.47 -21.85
CA ALA A 52 -3.42 4.12 -23.05
C ALA A 52 -4.91 3.82 -22.75
N ARG A 53 -5.30 3.75 -21.48
CA ARG A 53 -6.66 3.47 -21.05
C ARG A 53 -7.44 4.76 -20.78
N PRO A 54 -8.78 4.73 -20.83
CA PRO A 54 -9.59 5.87 -20.38
C PRO A 54 -9.32 6.20 -18.91
N LEU A 55 -9.05 7.48 -18.61
CA LEU A 55 -8.70 7.92 -17.25
C LEU A 55 -9.73 7.48 -16.19
N LEU A 56 -11.03 7.63 -16.49
CA LEU A 56 -12.10 7.24 -15.57
C LEU A 56 -12.07 5.74 -15.24
N ASP A 57 -11.72 4.88 -16.19
CA ASP A 57 -11.62 3.43 -15.94
C ASP A 57 -10.43 3.12 -15.03
N VAL A 58 -9.34 3.87 -15.18
CA VAL A 58 -8.13 3.74 -14.35
C VAL A 58 -8.39 4.25 -12.93
N GLN A 59 -9.10 5.38 -12.79
CA GLN A 59 -9.54 5.91 -11.50
C GLN A 59 -10.50 4.96 -10.78
N ALA A 60 -11.46 4.37 -11.49
CA ALA A 60 -12.36 3.38 -10.92
C ALA A 60 -11.60 2.15 -10.41
N GLU A 61 -10.67 1.60 -11.21
CA GLU A 61 -9.83 0.48 -10.77
C GLU A 61 -8.95 0.83 -9.57
N TYR A 62 -8.40 2.06 -9.55
CA TYR A 62 -7.62 2.55 -8.42
C TYR A 62 -8.43 2.49 -7.12
N CYS A 63 -9.63 3.08 -7.11
CA CYS A 63 -10.49 3.09 -5.93
C CYS A 63 -10.92 1.67 -5.54
N GLU A 64 -11.23 0.80 -6.52
CA GLU A 64 -11.56 -0.60 -6.27
C GLU A 64 -10.42 -1.37 -5.61
N LEU A 65 -9.18 -1.03 -5.96
CA LEU A 65 -8.00 -1.74 -5.51
C LEU A 65 -7.46 -1.22 -4.18
N PHE A 66 -7.37 0.09 -3.98
CA PHE A 66 -6.64 0.68 -2.87
C PHE A 66 -7.54 1.29 -1.78
N ASP A 67 -8.77 1.70 -2.12
CA ASP A 67 -9.63 2.47 -1.21
C ASP A 67 -10.79 1.65 -0.62
N ARG A 68 -11.19 0.55 -1.28
CA ARG A 68 -12.34 -0.28 -0.82
C ARG A 68 -12.02 -1.17 0.37
N GLY A 69 -10.81 -1.70 0.46
CA GLY A 69 -10.42 -2.68 1.47
C GLY A 69 -9.11 -2.31 2.15
N ARG A 70 -8.80 -2.97 3.26
CA ARG A 70 -7.56 -2.78 4.04
C ARG A 70 -6.41 -3.60 3.47
N ALA A 71 -6.69 -4.78 2.89
CA ALA A 71 -5.69 -5.76 2.45
C ALA A 71 -4.67 -5.18 1.45
N THR A 72 -5.12 -4.30 0.58
CA THR A 72 -4.29 -3.67 -0.47
C THR A 72 -4.04 -2.18 -0.22
N SER A 73 -4.50 -1.64 0.92
CA SER A 73 -4.34 -0.21 1.24
C SER A 73 -2.88 0.25 1.11
N LEU A 74 -2.69 1.47 0.59
CA LEU A 74 -1.35 2.07 0.46
C LEU A 74 -0.85 2.73 1.75
N LEU A 75 -1.58 2.60 2.86
CA LEU A 75 -1.13 3.05 4.18
C LEU A 75 -0.18 2.02 4.79
N LEU A 76 1.09 2.37 4.97
CA LEU A 76 2.12 1.43 5.42
C LEU A 76 1.83 0.83 6.80
N PHE A 77 1.39 1.66 7.76
CA PHE A 77 1.18 1.19 9.13
C PHE A 77 -0.08 0.35 9.29
N GLU A 78 -0.98 0.39 8.31
CA GLU A 78 -2.14 -0.50 8.25
C GLU A 78 -1.70 -1.96 8.30
N HIS A 79 -0.65 -2.33 7.55
CA HIS A 79 -0.16 -3.72 7.42
C HIS A 79 0.68 -4.23 8.59
N VAL A 80 1.04 -3.34 9.51
CA VAL A 80 2.00 -3.59 10.60
C VAL A 80 1.31 -3.48 11.96
N HIS A 81 0.55 -2.41 12.16
CA HIS A 81 -0.03 -2.04 13.46
C HIS A 81 -1.55 -2.15 13.49
N GLY A 82 -2.23 -2.15 12.33
CA GLY A 82 -3.70 -2.11 12.27
C GLY A 82 -4.27 -0.93 13.06
N GLU A 83 -5.05 -1.23 14.10
CA GLU A 83 -5.64 -0.24 15.03
C GLU A 83 -4.86 -0.08 16.35
N SER A 84 -3.63 -0.60 16.44
CA SER A 84 -2.86 -0.53 17.69
C SER A 84 -2.45 0.90 18.03
N ARG A 85 -2.27 1.16 19.33
CA ARG A 85 -1.76 2.45 19.82
C ARG A 85 -0.37 2.78 19.28
N ASP A 86 0.41 1.75 18.90
CA ASP A 86 1.76 1.89 18.35
C ASP A 86 1.74 2.61 17.00
N ARG A 87 0.64 2.49 16.23
CA ARG A 87 0.44 3.24 14.97
C ARG A 87 0.56 4.74 15.19
N GLY A 88 -0.04 5.27 16.26
CA GLY A 88 -0.03 6.71 16.55
C GLY A 88 1.38 7.22 16.83
N GLN A 89 2.19 6.46 17.56
CA GLN A 89 3.58 6.83 17.81
C GLN A 89 4.43 6.74 16.52
N ALA A 90 4.24 5.69 15.71
CA ALA A 90 4.92 5.54 14.43
C ALA A 90 4.61 6.72 13.47
N MET A 91 3.37 7.20 13.45
CA MET A 91 3.00 8.41 12.68
C MET A 91 3.73 9.65 13.17
N VAL A 92 3.82 9.87 14.48
CA VAL A 92 4.56 11.01 15.06
C VAL A 92 6.04 10.95 14.70
N ASP A 93 6.65 9.77 14.82
CA ASP A 93 8.07 9.56 14.53
C ASP A 93 8.35 9.79 13.03
N LEU A 94 7.49 9.31 12.13
CA LEU A 94 7.62 9.53 10.70
C LEU A 94 7.44 11.01 10.31
N MET A 95 6.49 11.71 10.93
CA MET A 95 6.35 13.15 10.73
C MET A 95 7.58 13.94 11.20
N ALA A 96 8.26 13.50 12.26
CA ALA A 96 9.50 14.11 12.69
C ALA A 96 10.61 13.92 11.64
N GLN A 97 10.76 12.71 11.08
CA GLN A 97 11.73 12.43 10.02
C GLN A 97 11.51 13.31 8.78
N TYR A 98 10.25 13.52 8.38
CA TYR A 98 9.92 14.41 7.27
C TYR A 98 10.31 15.87 7.54
N ARG A 99 10.04 16.37 8.74
CA ARG A 99 10.42 17.74 9.14
C ARG A 99 11.94 17.92 9.19
N GLU A 100 12.68 16.96 9.72
CA GLU A 100 14.16 16.97 9.72
C GLU A 100 14.72 17.01 8.30
N ALA A 101 14.02 16.39 7.36
CA ALA A 101 14.35 16.38 5.95
C ALA A 101 13.90 17.64 5.18
N GLY A 102 13.23 18.59 5.84
CA GLY A 102 12.69 19.80 5.24
C GLY A 102 11.41 19.60 4.41
N LEU A 103 10.71 18.48 4.59
CA LEU A 103 9.45 18.18 3.92
C LEU A 103 8.28 18.61 4.82
N GLU A 104 7.47 19.54 4.31
CA GLU A 104 6.19 19.93 4.92
C GLU A 104 5.05 19.23 4.18
N ILE A 105 4.26 18.44 4.91
CA ILE A 105 3.16 17.67 4.35
C ILE A 105 1.86 18.46 4.52
N ASP A 106 0.96 18.38 3.54
CA ASP A 106 -0.40 18.90 3.69
C ASP A 106 -1.10 18.19 4.86
N SER A 107 -1.76 18.95 5.72
CA SER A 107 -2.60 18.45 6.81
C SER A 107 -3.66 17.40 6.41
N ARG A 108 -3.97 17.28 5.12
CA ARG A 108 -4.96 16.34 4.57
C ARG A 108 -4.39 14.97 4.24
N GLU A 109 -3.07 14.84 4.13
CA GLU A 109 -2.40 13.58 3.79
C GLU A 109 -1.88 12.87 5.04
N LEU A 110 -2.01 11.55 5.08
CA LEU A 110 -1.45 10.74 6.15
C LEU A 110 0.05 10.51 5.89
N PRO A 111 0.91 10.62 6.92
CA PRO A 111 2.36 10.51 6.74
C PRO A 111 2.80 9.13 6.25
N ASP A 112 2.03 8.07 6.51
CA ASP A 112 2.33 6.68 6.14
C ASP A 112 1.74 6.28 4.78
N PHE A 113 1.21 7.21 4.00
CA PHE A 113 0.78 6.98 2.63
C PHE A 113 2.00 6.66 1.74
N LEU A 114 2.00 5.49 1.09
CA LEU A 114 3.17 4.98 0.36
C LEU A 114 3.69 5.95 -0.72
N PRO A 115 2.86 6.56 -1.60
CA PRO A 115 3.34 7.56 -2.56
C PRO A 115 4.12 8.71 -1.91
N LEU A 116 3.60 9.27 -0.81
CA LEU A 116 4.26 10.33 -0.06
C LEU A 116 5.60 9.86 0.55
N TYR A 117 5.63 8.65 1.12
CA TYR A 117 6.86 8.07 1.65
C TYR A 117 7.91 7.85 0.55
N LEU A 118 7.51 7.40 -0.64
CA LEU A 118 8.40 7.23 -1.78
C LEU A 118 8.95 8.57 -2.29
N GLU A 119 8.18 9.64 -2.23
CA GLU A 119 8.65 11.00 -2.56
C GLU A 119 9.66 11.52 -1.56
N TYR A 120 9.41 11.30 -0.28
CA TYR A 120 10.39 11.55 0.76
C TYR A 120 11.70 10.82 0.47
N LEU A 121 11.66 9.49 0.24
CA LEU A 121 12.86 8.71 -0.08
C LEU A 121 13.52 9.20 -1.36
N ALA A 122 12.76 9.59 -2.37
CA ALA A 122 13.30 10.12 -3.61
C ALA A 122 14.09 11.43 -3.44
N SER A 123 13.79 12.21 -2.39
CA SER A 123 14.51 13.44 -2.03
C SER A 123 15.82 13.18 -1.26
N ARG A 124 16.02 11.95 -0.76
CA ARG A 124 17.19 11.55 0.01
C ARG A 124 18.34 11.11 -0.90
N ASN A 125 19.52 10.88 -0.32
CA ASN A 125 20.61 10.24 -1.04
C ASN A 125 20.27 8.76 -1.34
N LYS A 126 21.03 8.12 -2.23
CA LYS A 126 20.73 6.78 -2.72
C LYS A 126 20.72 5.75 -1.59
N GLU A 127 21.68 5.85 -0.68
CA GLU A 127 21.87 4.93 0.43
C GLU A 127 20.70 5.00 1.42
N GLU A 128 20.27 6.21 1.78
CA GLU A 128 19.10 6.46 2.63
C GLU A 128 17.80 5.99 1.97
N ALA A 129 17.61 6.29 0.68
CA ALA A 129 16.45 5.85 -0.07
C ALA A 129 16.35 4.32 -0.12
N GLN A 130 17.47 3.65 -0.39
CA GLN A 130 17.53 2.19 -0.39
C GLN A 130 17.28 1.62 1.01
N GLY A 131 17.86 2.21 2.06
CA GLY A 131 17.61 1.81 3.46
C GLY A 131 16.13 1.89 3.84
N GLY A 132 15.47 3.01 3.53
CA GLY A 132 14.03 3.16 3.79
C GLY A 132 13.17 2.13 3.03
N LEU A 133 13.52 1.82 1.78
CA LEU A 133 12.84 0.76 1.04
C LEU A 133 13.08 -0.63 1.65
N GLN A 134 14.25 -0.88 2.25
CA GLN A 134 14.55 -2.14 2.93
C GLN A 134 13.68 -2.30 4.18
N ASP A 135 13.50 -1.23 4.95
CA ASP A 135 12.68 -1.23 6.16
C ASP A 135 11.22 -1.62 5.85
N ILE A 136 10.69 -1.16 4.72
CA ILE A 136 9.31 -1.49 4.28
C ILE A 136 9.23 -2.67 3.32
N ALA A 137 10.34 -3.32 2.95
CA ALA A 137 10.36 -4.38 1.93
C ALA A 137 9.37 -5.53 2.21
N PRO A 138 9.16 -5.98 3.45
CA PRO A 138 8.16 -7.02 3.72
C PRO A 138 6.72 -6.57 3.48
N ILE A 139 6.41 -5.29 3.73
CA ILE A 139 5.11 -4.69 3.40
C ILE A 139 4.93 -4.65 1.88
N LEU A 140 5.96 -4.20 1.15
CA LEU A 140 5.96 -4.17 -0.31
C LEU A 140 5.77 -5.56 -0.91
N ALA A 141 6.41 -6.58 -0.34
CA ALA A 141 6.27 -7.97 -0.79
C ALA A 141 4.87 -8.53 -0.52
N LEU A 142 4.27 -8.20 0.64
CA LEU A 142 2.91 -8.61 0.97
C LEU A 142 1.89 -7.97 0.02
N LEU A 143 1.99 -6.65 -0.20
CA LEU A 143 1.14 -5.93 -1.14
C LEU A 143 1.33 -6.46 -2.57
N GLY A 144 2.56 -6.65 -3.02
CA GLY A 144 2.87 -7.25 -4.32
C GLY A 144 2.23 -8.63 -4.49
N ALA A 145 2.28 -9.49 -3.48
CA ALA A 145 1.66 -10.81 -3.52
C ALA A 145 0.12 -10.75 -3.63
N ARG A 146 -0.53 -9.84 -2.88
CA ARG A 146 -1.98 -9.60 -2.96
C ARG A 146 -2.39 -9.06 -4.33
N LEU A 147 -1.62 -8.13 -4.88
CA LEU A 147 -1.86 -7.57 -6.21
C LEU A 147 -1.68 -8.62 -7.31
N GLN A 148 -0.68 -9.51 -7.19
CA GLN A 148 -0.50 -10.64 -8.11
C GLN A 148 -1.67 -11.63 -8.05
N GLN A 149 -2.18 -11.95 -6.86
CA GLN A 149 -3.36 -12.80 -6.68
C GLN A 149 -4.61 -12.19 -7.35
N ARG A 150 -4.73 -10.86 -7.30
CA ARG A 150 -5.81 -10.09 -7.95
C ARG A 150 -5.56 -9.84 -9.44
N HIS A 151 -4.45 -10.33 -10.00
CA HIS A 151 -4.02 -10.08 -11.38
C HIS A 151 -3.91 -8.58 -11.74
N SER A 152 -3.62 -7.74 -10.75
CA SER A 152 -3.51 -6.30 -10.96
C SER A 152 -2.18 -5.94 -11.65
N PRO A 153 -2.20 -5.04 -12.65
CA PRO A 153 -0.97 -4.56 -13.29
C PRO A 153 -0.06 -3.80 -12.32
N TYR A 154 -0.62 -3.22 -11.24
CA TYR A 154 0.14 -2.49 -10.21
C TYR A 154 1.17 -3.36 -9.50
N ALA A 155 1.03 -4.68 -9.51
CA ALA A 155 2.01 -5.61 -8.93
C ALA A 155 3.44 -5.36 -9.43
N VAL A 156 3.59 -4.95 -10.70
CA VAL A 156 4.90 -4.65 -11.30
C VAL A 156 5.61 -3.52 -10.55
N LEU A 157 4.89 -2.51 -10.09
CA LEU A 157 5.49 -1.39 -9.35
C LEU A 157 6.09 -1.86 -8.03
N PHE A 158 5.43 -2.79 -7.33
CA PHE A 158 5.93 -3.36 -6.08
C PHE A 158 7.15 -4.26 -6.30
N ASP A 159 7.16 -5.05 -7.37
CA ASP A 159 8.34 -5.83 -7.77
C ASP A 159 9.54 -4.90 -8.05
N LEU A 160 9.32 -3.76 -8.73
CA LEU A 160 10.37 -2.76 -8.98
C LEU A 160 10.86 -2.09 -7.69
N LEU A 161 9.98 -1.77 -6.74
CA LEU A 161 10.38 -1.21 -5.44
C LEU A 161 11.23 -2.21 -4.64
N LEU A 162 10.92 -3.51 -4.69
CA LEU A 162 11.73 -4.56 -4.07
C LEU A 162 13.11 -4.70 -4.73
N VAL A 163 13.19 -4.55 -6.05
CA VAL A 163 14.47 -4.52 -6.78
C VAL A 163 15.30 -3.31 -6.35
N LEU A 164 14.69 -2.12 -6.27
CA LEU A 164 15.34 -0.90 -5.81
C LEU A 164 15.79 -0.98 -4.34
N SER A 165 15.10 -1.76 -3.50
CA SER A 165 15.50 -1.97 -2.10
C SER A 165 16.71 -2.89 -1.94
N ALA A 166 17.00 -3.74 -2.92
CA ALA A 166 18.05 -4.77 -2.86
C ALA A 166 17.96 -5.67 -1.60
N SER A 167 16.77 -5.79 -0.99
CA SER A 167 16.54 -6.59 0.22
C SER A 167 16.61 -8.10 0.00
N GLY A 168 16.49 -8.56 -1.26
CA GLY A 168 16.36 -9.98 -1.61
C GLY A 168 15.00 -10.60 -1.26
N VAL A 169 14.07 -9.81 -0.71
CA VAL A 169 12.68 -10.22 -0.47
C VAL A 169 11.93 -10.20 -1.81
N ALA A 170 11.11 -11.22 -2.06
CA ALA A 170 10.31 -11.32 -3.26
C ALA A 170 8.85 -11.59 -2.92
N ALA A 171 7.90 -10.90 -3.57
CA ALA A 171 6.47 -11.13 -3.37
C ALA A 171 6.06 -12.60 -3.52
N LYS A 172 6.74 -13.35 -4.40
CA LYS A 172 6.50 -14.78 -4.62
C LYS A 172 6.62 -15.65 -3.37
N SER A 173 7.44 -15.26 -2.39
CA SER A 173 7.59 -16.06 -1.16
C SER A 173 6.35 -16.01 -0.26
N LEU A 174 5.53 -14.97 -0.38
CA LEU A 174 4.32 -14.76 0.41
C LEU A 174 3.04 -15.23 -0.28
N GLN A 175 3.11 -15.68 -1.54
CA GLN A 175 1.95 -16.20 -2.27
C GLN A 175 1.19 -17.31 -1.53
N PRO A 176 1.84 -18.30 -0.87
CA PRO A 176 1.12 -19.33 -0.13
C PRO A 176 0.34 -18.79 1.06
N GLN A 177 0.86 -17.74 1.72
CA GLN A 177 0.21 -17.08 2.84
C GLN A 177 -1.02 -16.31 2.36
N VAL A 178 -0.88 -15.53 1.29
CA VAL A 178 -1.94 -14.71 0.71
C VAL A 178 -3.04 -15.53 0.03
N ALA A 179 -2.72 -16.72 -0.49
CA ALA A 179 -3.69 -17.61 -1.13
C ALA A 179 -4.85 -18.04 -0.20
N GLY A 180 -4.64 -18.04 1.12
CA GLY A 180 -5.66 -18.36 2.12
C GLY A 180 -6.47 -17.16 2.62
N GLU A 181 -6.13 -15.93 2.23
CA GLU A 181 -6.80 -14.72 2.70
C GLU A 181 -8.19 -14.56 2.06
N THR A 182 -9.16 -14.13 2.86
CA THR A 182 -10.50 -13.78 2.37
C THR A 182 -10.49 -12.33 1.89
N ARG A 183 -11.16 -12.06 0.76
CA ARG A 183 -11.27 -10.70 0.23
C ARG A 183 -12.13 -9.81 1.12
N ASP A 184 -11.60 -8.64 1.44
CA ASP A 184 -12.19 -7.63 2.32
C ASP A 184 -12.86 -6.46 1.57
N ASP A 185 -12.72 -6.44 0.25
CA ASP A 185 -13.22 -5.36 -0.63
C ASP A 185 -14.54 -5.71 -1.34
N THR A 186 -15.08 -6.91 -1.10
CA THR A 186 -16.34 -7.35 -1.71
C THR A 186 -17.54 -6.63 -1.07
N PRO A 187 -18.65 -6.39 -1.81
CA PRO A 187 -19.85 -5.81 -1.22
C PRO A 187 -20.32 -6.56 0.04
N GLN A 188 -20.25 -7.89 0.04
CA GLN A 188 -20.62 -8.71 1.20
C GLN A 188 -19.69 -8.49 2.40
N ALA A 189 -18.39 -8.33 2.15
CA ALA A 189 -17.41 -8.00 3.18
C ALA A 189 -17.65 -6.62 3.79
N LEU A 190 -17.97 -5.64 2.95
CA LEU A 190 -18.30 -4.28 3.38
C LEU A 190 -19.62 -4.26 4.17
N ASP A 191 -20.69 -4.85 3.64
CA ASP A 191 -21.99 -4.94 4.31
C ASP A 191 -21.85 -5.59 5.70
N ALA A 192 -21.04 -6.64 5.82
CA ALA A 192 -20.76 -7.31 7.09
C ALA A 192 -20.14 -6.39 8.14
N VAL A 193 -19.18 -5.54 7.76
CA VAL A 193 -18.55 -4.57 8.67
C VAL A 193 -19.56 -3.50 9.12
N TRP A 194 -20.41 -3.04 8.21
CA TRP A 194 -21.40 -1.98 8.49
C TRP A 194 -22.58 -2.48 9.33
N GLU A 195 -22.95 -3.76 9.25
CA GLU A 195 -24.00 -4.37 10.10
C GLU A 195 -23.65 -4.37 11.60
N GLU A 196 -22.36 -4.25 11.96
CA GLU A 196 -21.88 -4.33 13.34
C GLU A 196 -21.95 -3.00 14.10
N GLU A 197 -22.13 -1.87 13.40
CA GLU A 197 -22.36 -0.55 13.99
C GLU A 197 -23.86 -0.24 14.26
N GLN A 198 -24.67 -1.24 14.62
CA GLN A 198 -26.00 -0.94 15.18
C GLN A 198 -25.86 -0.29 16.57
N ILE A 199 -25.99 1.04 16.59
CA ILE A 199 -26.12 1.83 17.82
C ILE A 199 -27.29 1.28 18.64
N LYS A 200 -26.98 0.62 19.76
CA LYS A 200 -27.98 0.34 20.79
C LYS A 200 -28.37 1.65 21.44
N PHE A 201 -29.41 2.29 20.91
CA PHE A 201 -30.08 3.37 21.63
C PHE A 201 -30.52 2.82 22.99
N LEU A 202 -30.11 3.48 24.09
CA LEU A 202 -30.53 3.11 25.44
C LEU A 202 -32.06 3.18 25.52
N GLY A 203 -32.69 2.01 25.56
CA GLY A 203 -34.10 1.86 25.87
C GLY A 203 -34.94 1.39 24.69
N GLU A 204 -34.92 0.07 24.45
CA GLU A 204 -36.14 -0.75 24.49
C GLU A 204 -35.71 -2.22 24.36
N GLN A 205 -36.27 -3.07 25.22
CA GLN A 205 -36.09 -4.51 25.17
C GLN A 205 -36.76 -5.06 23.90
N GLY A 206 -36.06 -5.00 22.76
CA GLY A 206 -36.49 -5.58 21.48
C GLY A 206 -35.61 -6.76 21.10
N CYS A 207 -36.22 -7.93 20.94
CA CYS A 207 -35.58 -9.20 20.60
C CYS A 207 -34.60 -9.10 19.42
N ALA A 208 -33.29 -9.09 19.70
CA ALA A 208 -32.34 -9.68 18.77
C ALA A 208 -32.49 -11.21 18.90
N SER A 209 -32.94 -11.87 17.84
CA SER A 209 -33.06 -13.32 17.82
C SER A 209 -31.68 -13.96 18.00
N ALA A 210 -31.60 -15.12 18.66
CA ALA A 210 -30.34 -15.86 18.83
C ALA A 210 -29.65 -16.16 17.48
N GLN A 211 -30.41 -16.24 16.39
CA GLN A 211 -29.91 -16.41 15.02
C GLN A 211 -29.19 -15.16 14.50
N GLN A 212 -29.70 -13.96 14.77
CA GLN A 212 -29.02 -12.70 14.41
C GLN A 212 -27.71 -12.52 15.17
N ALA A 213 -27.69 -12.82 16.48
CA ALA A 213 -26.47 -12.76 17.28
C ALA A 213 -25.41 -13.81 16.85
N THR A 214 -25.84 -14.97 16.34
CA THR A 214 -24.93 -16.02 15.84
C THR A 214 -24.41 -15.69 14.44
N HIS A 215 -25.21 -15.05 13.60
CA HIS A 215 -24.80 -14.54 12.30
C HIS A 215 -23.75 -13.43 12.45
N GLN A 216 -24.03 -12.41 13.27
CA GLN A 216 -23.11 -11.30 13.57
C GLN A 216 -21.74 -11.81 14.04
N ARG A 217 -21.69 -12.78 14.96
CA ARG A 217 -20.41 -13.33 15.46
C ARG A 217 -19.59 -14.10 14.41
N ARG A 218 -20.20 -14.61 13.33
CA ARG A 218 -19.47 -15.31 12.27
C ARG A 218 -18.77 -14.36 11.32
N PHE A 219 -19.31 -13.17 11.12
CA PHE A 219 -18.80 -12.20 10.14
C PHE A 219 -17.81 -11.20 10.76
N ALA A 220 -17.99 -10.81 12.03
CA ALA A 220 -17.11 -9.89 12.78
C ALA A 220 -15.63 -10.27 12.82
N GLY A 221 -15.32 -11.56 12.79
CA GLY A 221 -13.96 -12.07 12.85
C GLY A 221 -13.35 -12.46 11.51
N ALA A 222 -14.10 -12.40 10.41
CA ALA A 222 -13.77 -13.14 9.18
C ALA A 222 -13.07 -12.32 8.09
N VAL A 223 -13.09 -10.98 8.19
CA VAL A 223 -12.75 -10.09 7.05
C VAL A 223 -11.51 -9.23 7.32
N ALA A 224 -10.81 -9.45 8.44
CA ALA A 224 -9.55 -8.76 8.68
C ALA A 224 -8.42 -9.40 7.85
N PRO A 225 -7.67 -8.62 7.05
CA PRO A 225 -6.50 -9.15 6.35
C PRO A 225 -5.43 -9.61 7.35
N GLN A 226 -4.54 -10.49 6.92
CA GLN A 226 -3.44 -10.94 7.76
C GLN A 226 -2.37 -9.85 7.85
N TYR A 227 -2.05 -9.42 9.07
CA TYR A 227 -1.03 -8.40 9.33
C TYR A 227 0.36 -9.03 9.50
N LEU A 228 1.42 -8.27 9.21
CA LEU A 228 2.79 -8.71 9.45
C LEU A 228 3.11 -8.66 10.94
N ASP A 229 3.71 -9.74 11.47
CA ASP A 229 4.19 -9.77 12.86
C ASP A 229 5.54 -9.04 12.99
N VAL A 230 5.48 -7.81 13.51
CA VAL A 230 6.60 -6.90 13.73
C VAL A 230 7.65 -7.44 14.73
N GLY A 231 7.29 -8.45 15.53
CA GLY A 231 8.21 -9.09 16.47
C GLY A 231 9.42 -9.75 15.80
N SER A 232 9.31 -10.07 14.52
CA SER A 232 10.40 -10.62 13.70
C SER A 232 11.26 -9.56 13.00
N MET A 233 10.74 -8.35 12.74
CA MET A 233 11.43 -7.28 12.00
C MET A 233 12.38 -6.45 12.89
N THR A 234 12.06 -6.28 14.17
CA THR A 234 12.85 -5.46 15.11
C THR A 234 14.16 -6.11 15.59
N THR A 235 14.44 -7.35 15.20
CA THR A 235 15.69 -8.04 15.57
C THR A 235 16.88 -7.71 14.68
N ALA A 236 16.66 -7.02 13.54
CA ALA A 236 17.75 -6.66 12.62
C ALA A 236 18.46 -5.33 12.94
N THR A 237 17.84 -4.43 13.71
CA THR A 237 18.36 -3.05 13.94
C THR A 237 19.12 -2.88 15.26
N LYS A 238 19.21 -3.91 16.11
CA LYS A 238 20.05 -3.92 17.32
C LYS A 238 21.24 -4.87 17.16
N GLY A 239 22.14 -4.54 16.24
CA GLY A 239 23.32 -5.37 16.04
C GLY A 239 24.29 -4.84 15.00
N ARG A 240 24.90 -3.68 15.25
CA ARG A 240 26.28 -3.37 14.88
C ARG A 240 26.73 -2.05 15.50
#